data_AF-A0A922I903-F1
#
_entry.id   AF-A0A922I903-F1
#
_cell.length_a   1.000
_cell.length_b   1.000
_cell.length_c   1.000
_cell.angle_alpha   90.00
_cell.angle_beta   90.00
_cell.angle_gamma   90.00
#
_symmetry.space_group_name_H-M   'P 1'
#
loop_
_entity.id
_entity.type
_entity.pdbx_description
1 polymer ?
#
loop_
_entity_poly.entity_id
_entity_poly.type
_entity_poly.pdbx_seq_one_letter_code
_entity_poly.pdbx_strand_id
1 'polypeptide(L)'
;MHRITLISFLVLATTVSLAVSESGLCSWYNARRGAKTANGEGFDPNAMTAAHKTLPFNTKVRVTIGSRHAVVRINDRGPFVKGRILDVTPKVADILNLRQKGVAQCTVVRA
;
A
#
# COMPACT_ATOMS: atom_id res chain seq x y z
N MET A 1 15.29 -59.85 -19.19
CA MET A 1 14.34 -59.04 -18.40
C MET A 1 15.02 -57.72 -18.04
N HIS A 2 14.72 -56.61 -18.72
CA HIS A 2 15.34 -55.31 -18.46
C HIS A 2 14.26 -54.35 -17.98
N ARG A 3 14.25 -54.06 -16.67
CA ARG A 3 13.34 -53.08 -16.06
C ARG A 3 13.95 -51.69 -16.23
N ILE A 4 13.35 -50.88 -17.08
CA ILE A 4 13.68 -49.46 -17.27
C ILE A 4 12.93 -48.67 -16.20
N THR A 5 13.66 -48.10 -15.24
CA THR A 5 13.10 -47.23 -14.20
C THR A 5 12.96 -45.82 -14.77
N LEU A 6 11.73 -45.35 -15.02
CA LEU A 6 11.47 -43.95 -15.35
C LEU A 6 11.70 -43.08 -14.10
N ILE A 7 12.76 -42.27 -14.13
CA ILE A 7 12.96 -41.20 -13.15
C ILE A 7 12.02 -40.05 -13.54
N SER A 8 10.92 -39.93 -12.80
CA SER A 8 10.03 -38.77 -12.85
C SER A 8 10.77 -37.53 -12.34
N PHE A 9 11.14 -36.63 -13.23
CA PHE A 9 11.70 -35.33 -12.89
C PHE A 9 10.53 -34.38 -12.58
N LEU A 10 10.19 -34.25 -11.29
CA LEU A 10 9.22 -33.26 -10.82
C LEU A 10 9.85 -31.87 -10.92
N VAL A 11 9.50 -31.11 -11.96
CA VAL A 11 9.89 -29.71 -12.10
C VAL A 11 9.02 -28.87 -11.16
N LEU A 12 9.59 -28.46 -10.03
CA LEU A 12 8.95 -27.52 -9.11
C LEU A 12 9.08 -26.11 -9.69
N ALA A 13 8.07 -25.67 -10.45
CA ALA A 13 8.02 -24.31 -10.97
C ALA A 13 7.80 -23.31 -9.82
N THR A 14 8.87 -22.73 -9.30
CA THR A 14 8.79 -21.62 -8.35
C THR A 14 8.30 -20.39 -9.09
N THR A 15 7.06 -19.97 -8.86
CA THR A 15 6.54 -18.72 -9.40
C THR A 15 7.23 -17.55 -8.68
N VAL A 16 8.06 -16.81 -9.39
CA VAL A 16 8.59 -15.53 -8.91
C VAL A 16 7.46 -14.52 -9.00
N SER A 17 6.82 -14.20 -7.87
CA SER A 17 5.80 -13.16 -7.82
C SER A 17 6.50 -11.79 -7.81
N LEU A 18 6.49 -11.10 -8.95
CA LEU A 18 6.97 -9.71 -9.05
C LEU A 18 6.14 -8.83 -8.11
N ALA A 19 6.77 -8.31 -7.05
CA ALA A 19 6.13 -7.34 -6.18
C ALA A 19 5.92 -6.04 -6.96
N VAL A 20 4.67 -5.76 -7.34
CA VAL A 20 4.31 -4.53 -8.06
C VAL A 20 4.59 -3.33 -7.14
N SER A 21 5.49 -2.47 -7.59
CA SER A 21 5.91 -1.25 -6.92
C SER A 21 5.42 -0.03 -7.70
N GLU A 22 4.80 0.91 -7.02
CA GLU A 22 4.38 2.21 -7.57
C GLU A 22 5.19 3.32 -6.90
N SER A 23 5.60 4.33 -7.66
CA SER A 23 6.33 5.50 -7.13
C SER A 23 5.67 6.78 -7.58
N GLY A 24 5.66 7.77 -6.69
CA GLY A 24 4.99 9.05 -6.93
C GLY A 24 4.95 9.90 -5.67
N LEU A 25 4.09 10.91 -5.67
CA LEU A 25 3.93 11.78 -4.50
C LEU A 25 2.95 11.16 -3.50
N CYS A 26 3.35 11.08 -2.24
CA CYS A 26 2.46 10.79 -1.13
C CYS A 26 2.14 12.07 -0.37
N SER A 27 0.94 12.15 0.18
CA SER A 27 0.56 13.20 1.11
C SER A 27 -0.26 12.65 2.28
N TRP A 28 -0.82 13.51 3.10
CA TRP A 28 -1.74 13.11 4.16
C TRP A 28 -3.03 13.93 4.07
N TYR A 29 -4.13 13.35 4.54
CA TYR A 29 -5.44 13.99 4.53
C TYR A 29 -6.03 14.07 5.94
N ASN A 30 -7.01 14.95 6.10
CA ASN A 30 -7.80 15.05 7.32
C ASN A 30 -9.27 15.13 6.96
N ALA A 31 -10.10 14.57 7.84
CA ALA A 31 -11.55 14.67 7.77
C ALA A 31 -12.11 14.68 9.20
N ARG A 32 -13.42 14.95 9.33
CA ARG A 32 -14.09 14.81 10.62
C ARG A 32 -14.01 13.33 11.05
N ARG A 33 -13.63 13.06 12.31
CA ARG A 33 -13.71 11.71 12.87
C ARG A 33 -15.11 11.13 12.64
N GLY A 34 -15.16 9.89 12.13
CA GLY A 34 -16.40 9.19 11.80
C GLY A 34 -17.04 9.59 10.46
N ALA A 35 -16.48 10.54 9.70
CA ALA A 35 -16.89 10.77 8.33
C ALA A 35 -16.70 9.51 7.49
N LYS A 36 -17.61 9.23 6.55
CA LYS A 36 -17.55 8.02 5.74
C LYS A 36 -16.40 8.09 4.72
N THR A 37 -15.54 7.09 4.73
CA THR A 37 -14.57 6.83 3.64
C THR A 37 -15.28 6.15 2.46
N ALA A 38 -14.62 6.05 1.32
CA ALA A 38 -15.18 5.42 0.13
C ALA A 38 -15.52 3.93 0.30
N ASN A 39 -14.93 3.23 1.28
CA ASN A 39 -15.33 1.85 1.61
C ASN A 39 -16.43 1.76 2.69
N GLY A 40 -16.96 2.90 3.15
CA GLY A 40 -18.07 2.97 4.11
C GLY A 40 -17.67 2.94 5.59
N GLU A 41 -16.38 2.78 5.91
CA GLU A 41 -15.88 2.89 7.28
C GLU A 41 -15.91 4.36 7.78
N GLY A 42 -15.87 4.54 9.09
CA GLY A 42 -15.66 5.86 9.67
C GLY A 42 -14.17 6.23 9.64
N PHE A 43 -13.86 7.44 9.17
CA PHE A 43 -12.52 7.99 9.22
C PHE A 43 -12.02 8.09 10.67
N ASP A 44 -10.84 7.54 10.91
CA ASP A 44 -10.10 7.69 12.16
C ASP A 44 -8.70 8.23 11.86
N PRO A 45 -8.34 9.45 12.33
CA PRO A 45 -7.02 9.99 12.10
C PRO A 45 -5.89 9.17 12.75
N ASN A 46 -6.22 8.30 13.71
CA ASN A 46 -5.29 7.42 14.40
C ASN A 46 -5.13 6.04 13.73
N ALA A 47 -5.90 5.72 12.70
CA ALA A 47 -5.86 4.42 12.05
C ALA A 47 -4.68 4.28 11.09
N MET A 48 -4.19 3.05 10.90
CA MET A 48 -3.16 2.70 9.92
C MET A 48 -3.77 2.47 8.53
N THR A 49 -4.37 3.50 7.95
CA THR A 49 -5.08 3.44 6.67
C THR A 49 -4.64 4.52 5.67
N ALA A 50 -5.05 4.35 4.41
CA ALA A 50 -4.74 5.29 3.33
C ALA A 50 -5.82 5.29 2.23
N ALA A 51 -5.85 6.37 1.46
CA ALA A 51 -6.60 6.51 0.22
C ALA A 51 -5.72 6.17 -0.99
N HIS A 52 -6.26 5.35 -1.90
CA HIS A 52 -5.61 5.03 -3.17
C HIS A 52 -6.64 4.97 -4.32
N LYS A 53 -6.23 5.35 -5.54
CA LYS A 53 -7.12 5.51 -6.70
C LYS A 53 -7.78 4.19 -7.10
N THR A 54 -6.99 3.13 -7.26
CA THR A 54 -7.43 1.89 -7.91
C THR A 54 -7.22 0.62 -7.10
N LEU A 55 -6.26 0.58 -6.16
CA LEU A 55 -6.07 -0.59 -5.29
C LEU A 55 -7.38 -1.03 -4.63
N PRO A 56 -7.68 -2.35 -4.63
CA PRO A 56 -8.85 -2.88 -3.94
C PRO A 56 -8.85 -2.46 -2.48
N PHE A 57 -10.03 -2.20 -1.93
CA PHE A 57 -10.15 -1.98 -0.50
C PHE A 57 -9.62 -3.20 0.27
N ASN A 58 -9.11 -2.96 1.47
CA ASN A 58 -8.42 -3.92 2.32
C ASN A 58 -7.05 -4.42 1.81
N THR A 59 -6.58 -3.96 0.65
CA THR A 59 -5.19 -4.17 0.24
C THR A 59 -4.25 -3.56 1.28
N LYS A 60 -3.25 -4.33 1.73
CA LYS A 60 -2.16 -3.81 2.55
C LYS A 60 -1.00 -3.41 1.66
N VAL A 61 -0.42 -2.25 1.95
CA VAL A 61 0.76 -1.75 1.25
C VAL A 61 1.77 -1.23 2.24
N ARG A 62 3.04 -1.46 1.95
CA ARG A 62 4.16 -0.77 2.58
C ARG A 62 4.42 0.51 1.79
N VAL A 63 4.30 1.65 2.47
CA VAL A 63 4.70 2.95 1.96
C VAL A 63 6.06 3.30 2.54
N THR A 64 6.98 3.76 1.70
CA THR A 64 8.34 4.15 2.07
C THR A 64 8.60 5.60 1.64
N ILE A 65 9.14 6.42 2.54
CA ILE A 65 9.58 7.80 2.31
C ILE A 65 10.98 7.95 2.89
N GLY A 66 11.99 8.06 2.02
CA GLY A 66 13.40 8.02 2.43
C GLY A 66 13.70 6.72 3.18
N SER A 67 14.22 6.83 4.41
CA SER A 67 14.52 5.68 5.28
C SER A 67 13.34 5.18 6.13
N ARG A 68 12.20 5.88 6.11
CA ARG A 68 11.02 5.57 6.95
C ARG A 68 9.98 4.81 6.15
N HIS A 69 9.28 3.89 6.81
CA HIS A 69 8.20 3.15 6.17
C HIS A 69 7.09 2.79 7.18
N ALA A 70 5.90 2.51 6.65
CA ALA A 70 4.76 2.05 7.40
C ALA A 70 3.91 1.10 6.53
N VAL A 71 3.23 0.14 7.15
CA VAL A 71 2.23 -0.68 6.46
C VAL A 71 0.85 -0.08 6.74
N VAL A 72 0.08 0.16 5.68
CA VAL A 72 -1.25 0.73 5.75
C VAL A 72 -2.24 -0.12 4.96
N ARG A 73 -3.52 -0.06 5.36
CA ARG A 73 -4.62 -0.68 4.63
C ARG A 73 -5.36 0.36 3.80
N ILE A 74 -5.67 0.03 2.55
CA ILE A 74 -6.48 0.90 1.69
C ILE A 74 -7.95 0.81 2.11
N ASN A 75 -8.52 1.93 2.52
CA ASN A 75 -9.95 2.02 2.89
C ASN A 75 -10.67 3.22 2.27
N ASP A 76 -9.97 4.01 1.46
CA ASP A 76 -10.54 5.21 0.85
C ASP A 76 -10.07 5.41 -0.60
N ARG A 77 -10.66 6.40 -1.29
CA ARG A 77 -10.38 6.75 -2.70
C ARG A 77 -9.76 8.14 -2.84
N GLY A 78 -9.00 8.30 -3.91
CA GLY A 78 -8.10 9.43 -4.12
C GLY A 78 -6.64 8.97 -4.03
N PRO A 79 -5.65 9.89 -3.97
CA PRO A 79 -5.79 11.33 -4.18
C PRO A 79 -6.27 11.68 -5.59
N PHE A 80 -7.14 12.68 -5.72
CA PHE A 80 -7.59 13.20 -7.02
C PHE A 80 -6.72 14.36 -7.54
N VAL A 81 -5.48 14.44 -7.07
CA VAL A 81 -4.50 15.43 -7.52
C VAL A 81 -3.43 14.76 -8.37
N LYS A 82 -3.11 15.38 -9.50
CA LYS A 82 -2.15 14.86 -10.48
C LYS A 82 -0.78 14.64 -9.80
N GLY A 83 -0.15 13.51 -10.11
CA GLY A 83 1.15 13.12 -9.55
C GLY A 83 1.12 12.53 -8.14
N ARG A 84 0.03 12.70 -7.38
CA ARG A 84 -0.14 12.01 -6.09
C ARG A 84 -0.69 10.59 -6.28
N ILE A 85 -0.12 9.64 -5.56
CA ILE A 85 -0.45 8.21 -5.63
C ILE A 85 -1.11 7.69 -4.35
N LEU A 86 -0.83 8.30 -3.19
CA LEU A 86 -1.35 7.82 -1.91
C LEU A 86 -1.54 8.99 -0.93
N ASP A 87 -2.69 9.03 -0.25
CA ASP A 87 -2.93 9.94 0.87
C ASP A 87 -3.10 9.13 2.15
N VAL A 88 -2.23 9.34 3.14
CA VAL A 88 -2.25 8.59 4.41
C VAL A 88 -2.99 9.35 5.52
N THR A 89 -3.39 8.64 6.58
CA THR A 89 -3.95 9.28 7.78
C THR A 89 -2.89 10.12 8.53
N PRO A 90 -3.33 11.05 9.41
CA PRO A 90 -2.47 11.79 10.33
C PRO A 90 -1.44 10.94 11.08
N LYS A 91 -1.87 9.82 11.68
CA LYS A 91 -0.98 8.91 12.43
C LYS A 91 0.13 8.32 11.58
N VAL A 92 -0.18 7.91 10.35
CA VAL A 92 0.83 7.38 9.42
C VAL A 92 1.77 8.50 8.96
N ALA A 93 1.24 9.70 8.74
CA ALA A 93 2.04 10.86 8.38
C ALA A 93 3.08 11.21 9.46
N ASP A 94 2.74 11.06 10.74
CA ASP A 94 3.70 11.23 11.85
C ASP A 94 4.83 10.20 11.79
N ILE A 95 4.50 8.91 11.59
CA ILE A 95 5.47 7.82 11.49
C ILE A 95 6.46 8.06 10.35
N LEU A 96 5.95 8.51 9.20
CA LEU A 96 6.74 8.76 7.99
C LEU A 96 7.46 10.11 7.99
N ASN A 97 7.29 10.95 9.03
CA ASN A 97 7.75 12.34 9.04
C ASN A 97 7.23 13.15 7.82
N LEU A 98 5.99 12.89 7.44
CA LEU A 98 5.28 13.53 6.33
C LEU A 98 4.36 14.66 6.82
N ARG A 99 3.94 14.64 8.10
CA ARG A 99 2.98 15.61 8.64
C ARG A 99 3.45 17.06 8.48
N GLN A 100 4.71 17.33 8.82
CA GLN A 100 5.31 18.66 8.68
C GLN A 100 5.63 19.02 7.23
N LYS A 101 5.98 18.03 6.40
CA LYS A 101 6.35 18.24 4.98
C LYS A 101 5.13 18.45 4.08
N GLY A 102 3.97 17.93 4.47
CA GLY A 102 2.75 17.91 3.67
C GLY A 102 2.77 16.86 2.56
N VAL A 103 3.76 16.94 1.67
CA VAL A 103 3.93 16.07 0.49
C VAL A 103 5.38 15.59 0.40
N ALA A 104 5.61 14.35 -0.04
CA ALA A 104 6.94 13.84 -0.33
C ALA A 104 6.91 12.75 -1.40
N GLN A 105 8.05 12.53 -2.06
CA GLN A 105 8.24 11.36 -2.92
C GLN A 105 8.18 10.08 -2.08
N CYS A 106 7.47 9.08 -2.58
CA CYS A 106 7.31 7.80 -1.91
C CYS A 106 7.30 6.63 -2.90
N THR A 107 7.51 5.44 -2.35
CA THR A 107 7.32 4.17 -3.03
C THR A 107 6.30 3.34 -2.26
N VAL A 108 5.39 2.68 -2.97
CA VAL A 108 4.32 1.85 -2.43
C VAL A 108 4.45 0.45 -3.01
N VAL A 109 4.52 -0.56 -2.15
CA VAL A 109 4.61 -1.98 -2.53
C VAL A 109 3.54 -2.76 -1.79
N ARG A 110 2.89 -3.75 -2.42
CA ARG A 110 1.97 -4.66 -1.71
C ARG A 110 2.71 -5.38 -0.58
N ALA A 111 2.10 -5.44 0.60
CA ALA A 111 2.67 -5.99 1.83
C ALA A 111 1.96 -7.26 2.28
#